data_AF-A0ABD6C4N2-F1
#
_entry.id   AF-A0ABD6C4N2-F1
#
_cell.length_a   1.000
_cell.length_b   1.000
_cell.length_c   1.000
_cell.angle_alpha   90.00
_cell.angle_beta   90.00
_cell.angle_gamma   90.00
#
_symmetry.space_group_name_H-M   'P 1'
#
loop_
_entity.id
_entity.type
_entity.pdbx_description
1 polymer ?
#
loop_
_entity_poly.entity_id
_entity_poly.type
_entity_poly.pdbx_seq_one_letter_code
_entity_poly.pdbx_strand_id
1 'polypeptide(L)'
;MSVTDKRDEMSTAREEFAAAQYEFESYADEFAADVAAQQDEVNDLVEAIGDVQAEMTSTTDTFHTYGDEFAAEVDHLRADIDAQRDVNRELQDAFEAYADTFATDVADKQDIGDLLAAIEALRTEMNTTHETFDAYANDFAADVAALRDISELVAAIDDLRAEFIAVHDAFDDYADDFDAEISLFHAATADQRDSFDATADAFAAYREEFHGEEVEALLEAIDDFQQEIGDFRAEFATTEDAFAAFARDFYGHEITAEVVAADAEAEPVEDEADVDAEAEVPPDEAGGESAGTEDEETEPVEVETTAPDAESSPVDATDEAEAGDAEEETEEAAPEDMVECRVCSEYYQAITEPHLQTHDITIQEYRDEYGEDIPLRPDDQA
;
A
#
# COMPACT_ATOMS: atom_id res chain seq x y z
N MET A 1 148.70 61.69 125.45
CA MET A 1 148.69 60.93 124.19
C MET A 1 150.04 61.04 123.52
N SER A 2 150.65 59.89 123.20
CA SER A 2 151.83 59.79 122.37
C SER A 2 151.45 59.87 120.88
N VAL A 3 152.45 59.96 119.99
CA VAL A 3 152.23 59.86 118.54
C VAL A 3 151.73 58.46 118.15
N THR A 4 152.08 57.43 118.93
CA THR A 4 151.62 56.05 118.74
C THR A 4 150.13 55.93 118.99
N ASP A 5 149.63 56.43 120.12
CA ASP A 5 148.20 56.38 120.49
C ASP A 5 147.33 56.96 119.37
N LYS A 6 147.77 58.09 118.80
CA LYS A 6 147.04 58.80 117.74
C LYS A 6 147.14 58.15 116.37
N ARG A 7 148.17 57.32 116.14
CA ARG A 7 148.31 56.50 114.93
C ARG A 7 147.41 55.28 115.02
N ASP A 8 147.32 54.66 116.20
CA ASP A 8 146.50 53.48 116.42
C ASP A 8 145.01 53.88 116.46
N GLU A 9 144.66 55.03 117.03
CA GLU A 9 143.32 55.66 116.92
C GLU A 9 142.94 55.96 115.45
N MET A 10 143.87 56.42 114.61
CA MET A 10 143.66 56.55 113.16
C MET A 10 143.60 55.20 112.42
N SER A 11 144.23 54.13 112.92
CA SER A 11 144.09 52.78 112.34
C SER A 11 142.70 52.25 112.65
N THR A 12 142.28 52.32 113.92
CA THR A 12 140.94 51.92 114.36
C THR A 12 139.85 52.68 113.61
N ALA A 13 139.93 54.01 113.54
CA ALA A 13 138.94 54.80 112.79
C ALA A 13 138.94 54.50 111.27
N ARG A 14 140.07 54.04 110.71
CA ARG A 14 140.16 53.62 109.30
C ARG A 14 139.62 52.21 109.09
N GLU A 15 139.77 51.33 110.06
CA GLU A 15 139.18 49.98 110.08
C GLU A 15 137.67 50.06 110.30
N GLU A 16 137.19 50.89 111.22
CA GLU A 16 135.77 51.21 111.42
C GLU A 16 135.15 51.86 110.18
N PHE A 17 135.84 52.81 109.53
CA PHE A 17 135.37 53.40 108.27
C PHE A 17 135.35 52.37 107.13
N ALA A 18 136.34 51.48 107.03
CA ALA A 18 136.35 50.41 106.05
C ALA A 18 135.25 49.36 106.30
N ALA A 19 134.96 49.05 107.57
CA ALA A 19 133.84 48.18 107.95
C ALA A 19 132.49 48.83 107.62
N ALA A 20 132.29 50.10 107.95
CA ALA A 20 131.08 50.85 107.59
C ALA A 20 130.92 51.03 106.07
N GLN A 21 132.02 51.21 105.33
CA GLN A 21 132.00 51.23 103.87
C GLN A 21 131.60 49.84 103.32
N TYR A 22 132.13 48.76 103.87
CA TYR A 22 131.77 47.39 103.47
C TYR A 22 130.32 47.02 103.81
N GLU A 23 129.81 47.43 104.98
CA GLU A 23 128.38 47.28 105.33
C GLU A 23 127.49 48.11 104.40
N PHE A 24 127.89 49.33 104.03
CA PHE A 24 127.15 50.16 103.08
C PHE A 24 127.18 49.61 101.66
N GLU A 25 128.32 49.11 101.18
CA GLU A 25 128.45 48.42 99.90
C GLU A 25 127.59 47.14 99.90
N SER A 26 127.60 46.34 100.97
CA SER A 26 126.73 45.16 101.13
C SER A 26 125.24 45.52 101.13
N TYR A 27 124.83 46.61 101.79
CA TYR A 27 123.43 47.07 101.78
C TYR A 27 123.03 47.64 100.42
N ALA A 28 123.95 48.30 99.71
CA ALA A 28 123.72 48.79 98.35
C ALA A 28 123.58 47.65 97.34
N ASP A 29 124.38 46.57 97.48
CA ASP A 29 124.27 45.36 96.68
C ASP A 29 122.97 44.59 96.99
N GLU A 30 122.58 44.46 98.26
CA GLU A 30 121.32 43.84 98.68
C GLU A 30 120.10 44.64 98.17
N PHE A 31 120.12 45.98 98.29
CA PHE A 31 119.09 46.85 97.73
C PHE A 31 119.04 46.80 96.20
N ALA A 32 120.19 46.69 95.51
CA ALA A 32 120.22 46.54 94.06
C ALA A 32 119.65 45.18 93.63
N ALA A 33 119.87 44.11 94.40
CA ALA A 33 119.28 42.80 94.16
C ALA A 33 117.77 42.78 94.42
N ASP A 34 117.29 43.43 95.49
CA ASP A 34 115.86 43.60 95.80
C ASP A 34 115.14 44.42 94.72
N VAL A 35 115.74 45.54 94.28
CA VAL A 35 115.21 46.33 93.15
C VAL A 35 115.19 45.54 91.84
N ALA A 36 116.18 44.69 91.58
CA ALA A 36 116.18 43.81 90.40
C ALA A 36 115.07 42.75 90.48
N ALA A 37 114.94 42.06 91.61
CA ALA A 37 113.87 41.09 91.83
C ALA A 37 112.47 41.72 91.73
N GLN A 38 112.28 42.93 92.28
CA GLN A 38 111.03 43.67 92.15
C GLN A 38 110.77 44.16 90.72
N GLN A 39 111.81 44.47 89.93
CA GLN A 39 111.67 44.76 88.50
C GLN A 39 111.24 43.51 87.72
N ASP A 40 111.79 42.35 88.04
CA ASP A 40 111.39 41.07 87.44
C ASP A 40 109.93 40.72 87.81
N GLU A 41 109.52 40.82 89.08
CA GLU A 41 108.12 40.65 89.51
C GLU A 41 107.14 41.60 88.81
N VAL A 42 107.54 42.86 88.60
CA VAL A 42 106.73 43.85 87.88
C VAL A 42 106.66 43.54 86.37
N ASN A 43 107.74 43.04 85.77
CA ASN A 43 107.75 42.60 84.37
C ASN A 43 106.84 41.39 84.19
N ASP A 44 106.95 40.37 85.04
CA ASP A 44 106.09 39.17 85.05
C ASP A 44 104.61 39.55 85.21
N LEU A 45 104.29 40.50 86.09
CA LEU A 45 102.93 41.00 86.26
C LEU A 45 102.42 41.77 85.03
N VAL A 46 103.28 42.56 84.37
CA VAL A 46 102.92 43.27 83.13
C VAL A 46 102.70 42.29 81.98
N GLU A 47 103.51 41.24 81.87
CA GLU A 47 103.33 40.16 80.89
C GLU A 47 102.02 39.41 81.13
N ALA A 48 101.73 39.00 82.38
CA ALA A 48 100.47 38.35 82.75
C ALA A 48 99.23 39.25 82.53
N ILE A 49 99.34 40.56 82.71
CA ILE A 49 98.26 41.52 82.35
C ILE A 49 98.09 41.59 80.83
N GLY A 50 99.19 41.53 80.07
CA GLY A 50 99.18 41.44 78.61
C GLY A 50 98.46 40.17 78.11
N ASP A 51 98.78 39.03 78.70
CA ASP A 51 98.14 37.73 78.39
C ASP A 51 96.63 37.77 78.67
N VAL A 52 96.20 38.27 79.83
CA VAL A 52 94.77 38.40 80.16
C VAL A 52 94.06 39.36 79.22
N GLN A 53 94.71 40.46 78.80
CA GLN A 53 94.14 41.37 77.81
C GLN A 53 94.02 40.72 76.42
N ALA A 54 95.00 39.90 76.02
CA ALA A 54 94.96 39.14 74.78
C ALA A 54 93.85 38.07 74.80
N GLU A 55 93.69 37.33 75.92
CA GLU A 55 92.64 36.34 76.11
C GLU A 55 91.24 36.99 76.10
N MET A 56 91.06 38.13 76.79
CA MET A 56 89.80 38.88 76.76
C MET A 56 89.46 39.40 75.37
N THR A 57 90.47 39.88 74.62
CA THR A 57 90.28 40.35 73.24
C THR A 57 89.89 39.19 72.33
N SER A 58 90.64 38.09 72.36
CA SER A 58 90.35 36.88 71.58
C SER A 58 88.97 36.27 71.91
N THR A 59 88.58 36.28 73.18
CA THR A 59 87.24 35.85 73.62
C THR A 59 86.16 36.77 73.07
N THR A 60 86.38 38.09 73.11
CA THR A 60 85.44 39.10 72.58
C THR A 60 85.28 38.97 71.07
N ASP A 61 86.38 38.81 70.33
CA ASP A 61 86.38 38.58 68.88
C ASP A 61 85.66 37.26 68.50
N THR A 62 85.82 36.22 69.32
CA THR A 62 85.10 34.94 69.16
C THR A 62 83.59 35.11 69.39
N PHE A 63 83.18 35.86 70.42
CA PHE A 63 81.77 36.17 70.66
C PHE A 63 81.15 37.04 69.57
N HIS A 64 81.90 37.99 69.00
CA HIS A 64 81.46 38.77 67.85
C HIS A 64 81.29 37.89 66.61
N THR A 65 82.27 37.03 66.31
CA THR A 65 82.20 36.08 65.20
C THR A 65 80.97 35.17 65.31
N TYR A 66 80.75 34.56 66.48
CA TYR A 66 79.55 33.75 66.74
C TYR A 66 78.24 34.56 66.64
N GLY A 67 78.25 35.82 67.09
CA GLY A 67 77.10 36.71 66.99
C GLY A 67 76.73 37.04 65.54
N ASP A 68 77.73 37.29 64.70
CA ASP A 68 77.56 37.55 63.27
C ASP A 68 77.13 36.29 62.51
N GLU A 69 77.72 35.12 62.81
CA GLU A 69 77.31 33.82 62.27
C GLU A 69 75.86 33.48 62.65
N PHE A 70 75.48 33.64 63.91
CA PHE A 70 74.11 33.40 64.37
C PHE A 70 73.11 34.37 63.73
N ALA A 71 73.47 35.64 63.55
CA ALA A 71 72.62 36.61 62.84
C ALA A 71 72.41 36.21 61.38
N ALA A 72 73.47 35.80 60.68
CA ALA A 72 73.41 35.31 59.31
C ALA A 72 72.57 34.03 59.18
N GLU A 73 72.69 33.09 60.12
CA GLU A 73 71.92 31.83 60.13
C GLU A 73 70.44 32.07 60.45
N VAL A 74 70.11 33.03 61.34
CA VAL A 74 68.73 33.47 61.59
C VAL A 74 68.13 34.16 60.38
N ASP A 75 68.88 34.98 59.64
CA ASP A 75 68.39 35.63 58.44
C ASP A 75 68.25 34.65 57.26
N HIS A 76 69.11 33.63 57.16
CA HIS A 76 68.93 32.50 56.23
C HIS A 76 67.63 31.73 56.57
N LEU A 77 67.41 31.38 57.83
CA LEU A 77 66.20 30.68 58.28
C LEU A 77 64.92 31.49 57.99
N ARG A 78 64.97 32.83 58.13
CA ARG A 78 63.85 33.71 57.75
C ARG A 78 63.58 33.65 56.25
N ALA A 79 64.63 33.74 55.43
CA ALA A 79 64.52 33.63 53.98
C ALA A 79 63.93 32.27 53.55
N ASP A 80 64.37 31.16 54.17
CA ASP A 80 63.83 29.82 53.91
C ASP A 80 62.34 29.71 54.31
N ILE A 81 61.94 30.28 55.46
CA ILE A 81 60.55 30.29 55.92
C ILE A 81 59.65 31.10 54.97
N ASP A 82 60.11 32.26 54.52
CA ASP A 82 59.32 33.09 53.60
C ASP A 82 59.25 32.45 52.20
N ALA A 83 60.34 31.85 51.70
CA ALA A 83 60.30 31.03 50.49
C ALA A 83 59.33 29.83 50.62
N GLN A 84 59.31 29.14 51.78
CA GLN A 84 58.33 28.09 52.04
C GLN A 84 56.88 28.61 52.06
N ARG A 85 56.64 29.81 52.59
CA ARG A 85 55.31 30.43 52.58
C ARG A 85 54.87 30.78 51.16
N ASP A 86 55.77 31.27 50.33
CA ASP A 86 55.49 31.61 48.93
C ASP A 86 55.13 30.34 48.14
N VAL A 87 55.92 29.26 48.27
CA VAL A 87 55.59 27.95 47.69
C VAL A 87 54.25 27.39 48.20
N ASN A 88 53.91 27.56 49.48
CA ASN A 88 52.61 27.12 50.00
C ASN A 88 51.43 27.95 49.45
N ARG A 89 51.63 29.24 49.14
CA ARG A 89 50.59 30.05 48.47
C ARG A 89 50.44 29.66 47.01
N GLU A 90 51.53 29.49 46.26
CA GLU A 90 51.46 28.98 44.88
C GLU A 90 50.74 27.62 44.80
N LEU A 91 50.99 26.74 45.77
CA LEU A 91 50.28 25.45 45.86
C LEU A 91 48.78 25.64 46.16
N GLN A 92 48.41 26.57 47.05
CA GLN A 92 47.02 26.89 47.35
C GLN A 92 46.28 27.46 46.13
N ASP A 93 46.88 28.46 45.47
CA ASP A 93 46.34 29.09 44.26
C ASP A 93 46.15 28.05 43.14
N ALA A 94 47.10 27.11 42.98
CA ALA A 94 47.00 26.02 42.02
C ALA A 94 45.89 25.00 42.36
N PHE A 95 45.69 24.68 43.65
CA PHE A 95 44.59 23.82 44.09
C PHE A 95 43.22 24.48 43.93
N GLU A 96 43.11 25.79 44.17
CA GLU A 96 41.86 26.54 44.01
C GLU A 96 41.49 26.66 42.52
N ALA A 97 42.45 26.97 41.65
CA ALA A 97 42.26 26.94 40.19
C ALA A 97 41.87 25.54 39.65
N TYR A 98 42.45 24.47 40.20
CA TYR A 98 42.04 23.09 39.88
C TYR A 98 40.62 22.80 40.37
N ALA A 99 40.25 23.24 41.58
CA ALA A 99 38.92 23.04 42.14
C ALA A 99 37.83 23.77 41.34
N ASP A 100 38.10 25.01 40.91
CA ASP A 100 37.21 25.77 40.01
C ASP A 100 37.04 25.07 38.66
N THR A 101 38.14 24.63 38.04
CA THR A 101 38.11 23.87 36.78
C THR A 101 37.29 22.59 36.93
N PHE A 102 37.53 21.82 38.00
CA PHE A 102 36.78 20.61 38.28
C PHE A 102 35.29 20.88 38.55
N ALA A 103 34.95 21.98 39.22
CA ALA A 103 33.56 22.37 39.44
C ALA A 103 32.85 22.75 38.13
N THR A 104 33.55 23.43 37.21
CA THR A 104 33.06 23.70 35.85
C THR A 104 32.86 22.42 35.06
N ASP A 105 33.88 21.56 34.97
CA ASP A 105 33.80 20.27 34.26
C ASP A 105 32.65 19.39 34.80
N VAL A 106 32.44 19.38 36.12
CA VAL A 106 31.32 18.65 36.73
C VAL A 106 29.97 19.27 36.40
N ALA A 107 29.85 20.61 36.37
CA ALA A 107 28.63 21.29 35.96
C ALA A 107 28.29 20.97 34.49
N ASP A 108 29.26 21.11 33.58
CA ASP A 108 29.12 20.82 32.15
C ASP A 108 28.78 19.33 31.89
N LYS A 109 29.27 18.40 32.72
CA LYS A 109 28.91 16.97 32.65
C LYS A 109 27.58 16.63 33.31
N GLN A 110 27.08 17.46 34.21
CA GLN A 110 25.77 17.31 34.84
C GLN A 110 24.65 18.01 34.06
N ASP A 111 24.99 18.95 33.16
CA ASP A 111 24.03 19.54 32.23
C ASP A 111 23.65 18.56 31.12
N ILE A 112 22.76 17.64 31.48
CA ILE A 112 22.09 16.71 30.58
C ILE A 112 20.79 17.31 30.00
N GLY A 113 20.57 18.63 30.11
CA GLY A 113 19.35 19.29 29.65
C GLY A 113 19.09 19.05 28.17
N ASP A 114 20.10 19.26 27.33
CA ASP A 114 20.03 19.03 25.88
C ASP A 114 19.80 17.55 25.53
N LEU A 115 20.41 16.63 26.27
CA LEU A 115 20.20 15.19 26.07
C LEU A 115 18.77 14.78 26.41
N LEU A 116 18.21 15.31 27.50
CA LEU A 116 16.81 15.05 27.88
C LEU A 116 15.83 15.67 26.87
N ALA A 117 16.13 16.87 26.37
CA ALA A 117 15.34 17.50 25.30
C ALA A 117 15.38 16.70 23.99
N ALA A 118 16.55 16.19 23.59
CA ALA A 118 16.70 15.33 22.43
C ALA A 118 15.95 13.99 22.56
N ILE A 119 15.98 13.37 23.75
CA ILE A 119 15.21 12.14 24.03
C ILE A 119 13.70 12.40 23.93
N GLU A 120 13.21 13.54 24.42
CA GLU A 120 11.78 13.86 24.36
C GLU A 120 11.33 14.25 22.94
N ALA A 121 12.19 14.91 22.16
CA ALA A 121 11.97 15.14 20.74
C ALA A 121 11.86 13.82 19.96
N LEU A 122 12.80 12.89 20.17
CA LEU A 122 12.77 11.55 19.57
C LEU A 122 11.52 10.76 19.93
N ARG A 123 11.08 10.80 21.20
CA ARG A 123 9.80 10.17 21.61
C ARG A 123 8.60 10.78 20.92
N THR A 124 8.58 12.11 20.77
CA THR A 124 7.51 12.83 20.09
C THR A 124 7.45 12.40 18.62
N GLU A 125 8.59 12.35 17.94
CA GLU A 125 8.72 11.88 16.57
C GLU A 125 8.22 10.43 16.43
N MET A 126 8.71 9.49 17.26
CA MET A 126 8.28 8.08 17.26
C MET A 126 6.76 7.93 17.43
N ASN A 127 6.15 8.71 18.34
CA ASN A 127 4.69 8.68 18.54
C ASN A 127 3.95 9.18 17.29
N THR A 128 4.37 10.30 16.70
CA THR A 128 3.78 10.82 15.46
C THR A 128 3.91 9.83 14.30
N THR A 129 5.06 9.14 14.17
CA THR A 129 5.26 8.08 13.18
C THR A 129 4.30 6.91 13.42
N HIS A 130 4.10 6.50 14.68
CA HIS A 130 3.16 5.44 15.05
C HIS A 130 1.70 5.81 14.72
N GLU A 131 1.26 7.01 15.11
CA GLU A 131 -0.08 7.54 14.78
C GLU A 131 -0.31 7.60 13.26
N THR A 132 0.74 7.91 12.49
CA THR A 132 0.70 7.93 11.02
C THR A 132 0.55 6.51 10.43
N PHE A 133 1.29 5.53 10.96
CA PHE A 133 1.14 4.13 10.54
C PHE A 133 -0.23 3.56 10.92
N ASP A 134 -0.74 3.88 12.11
CA ASP A 134 -2.09 3.47 12.54
C ASP A 134 -3.16 4.08 11.62
N ALA A 135 -3.02 5.35 11.20
CA ALA A 135 -3.92 5.96 10.22
C ALA A 135 -3.90 5.19 8.89
N TYR A 136 -2.73 4.96 8.30
CA TYR A 136 -2.59 4.17 7.07
C TYR A 136 -3.13 2.73 7.20
N ALA A 137 -2.94 2.08 8.35
CA ALA A 137 -3.45 0.74 8.60
C ALA A 137 -4.99 0.70 8.69
N ASN A 138 -5.60 1.73 9.28
CA ASN A 138 -7.06 1.88 9.34
C ASN A 138 -7.66 2.20 7.96
N ASP A 139 -7.04 3.12 7.21
CA ASP A 139 -7.46 3.47 5.85
C ASP A 139 -7.37 2.25 4.92
N PHE A 140 -6.24 1.53 4.95
CA PHE A 140 -6.07 0.27 4.19
C PHE A 140 -7.10 -0.79 4.59
N ALA A 141 -7.42 -0.94 5.88
CA ALA A 141 -8.45 -1.86 6.33
C ALA A 141 -9.85 -1.47 5.84
N ALA A 142 -10.15 -0.17 5.75
CA ALA A 142 -11.40 0.35 5.19
C ALA A 142 -11.48 0.12 3.68
N ASP A 143 -10.42 0.39 2.92
CA ASP A 143 -10.34 0.14 1.49
C ASP A 143 -10.48 -1.35 1.16
N VAL A 144 -9.81 -2.23 1.91
CA VAL A 144 -9.95 -3.68 1.78
C VAL A 144 -11.37 -4.15 2.15
N ALA A 145 -12.03 -3.51 3.11
CA ALA A 145 -13.43 -3.82 3.43
C ALA A 145 -14.36 -3.40 2.27
N ALA A 146 -14.19 -2.20 1.72
CA ALA A 146 -14.95 -1.71 0.57
C ALA A 146 -14.74 -2.57 -0.69
N LEU A 147 -13.49 -2.92 -1.03
CA LEU A 147 -13.19 -3.79 -2.18
C LEU A 147 -13.70 -5.23 -2.03
N ARG A 148 -13.93 -5.69 -0.80
CA ARG A 148 -14.49 -7.02 -0.51
C ARG A 148 -16.00 -7.01 -0.32
N ASP A 149 -16.64 -5.84 -0.26
CA ASP A 149 -18.08 -5.72 -0.18
C ASP A 149 -18.72 -5.94 -1.56
N ILE A 150 -18.92 -7.20 -1.89
CA ILE A 150 -19.61 -7.64 -3.11
C ILE A 150 -21.14 -7.70 -2.92
N SER A 151 -21.70 -7.13 -1.84
CA SER A 151 -23.13 -7.25 -1.53
C SER A 151 -24.03 -6.67 -2.62
N GLU A 152 -23.64 -5.55 -3.25
CA GLU A 152 -24.36 -4.96 -4.39
C GLU A 152 -24.32 -5.87 -5.62
N LEU A 153 -23.18 -6.50 -5.91
CA LEU A 153 -23.05 -7.46 -7.01
C LEU A 153 -23.91 -8.71 -6.78
N VAL A 154 -23.95 -9.22 -5.55
CA VAL A 154 -24.80 -10.36 -5.18
C VAL A 154 -26.28 -9.99 -5.32
N ALA A 155 -26.69 -8.81 -4.85
CA ALA A 155 -28.06 -8.33 -5.02
C ALA A 155 -28.45 -8.22 -6.51
N ALA A 156 -27.59 -7.62 -7.36
CA ALA A 156 -27.82 -7.52 -8.79
C ALA A 156 -27.91 -8.89 -9.50
N ILE A 157 -27.15 -9.90 -9.03
CA ILE A 157 -27.24 -11.28 -9.54
C ILE A 157 -28.57 -11.94 -9.12
N ASP A 158 -29.01 -11.73 -7.88
CA ASP A 158 -30.30 -12.27 -7.40
C ASP A 158 -31.50 -11.57 -8.08
N ASP A 159 -31.43 -10.27 -8.34
CA ASP A 159 -32.43 -9.52 -9.11
C ASP A 159 -32.51 -10.04 -10.56
N LEU A 160 -31.37 -10.15 -11.26
CA LEU A 160 -31.30 -10.71 -12.63
C LEU A 160 -31.83 -12.15 -12.68
N ARG A 161 -31.56 -12.95 -11.63
CA ARG A 161 -32.08 -14.31 -11.52
C ARG A 161 -33.61 -14.32 -11.34
N ALA A 162 -34.16 -13.38 -10.57
CA ALA A 162 -35.61 -13.25 -10.42
C ALA A 162 -36.27 -12.83 -11.74
N GLU A 163 -35.66 -11.92 -12.50
CA GLU A 163 -36.13 -11.55 -13.85
C GLU A 163 -36.14 -12.76 -14.80
N PHE A 164 -35.07 -13.57 -14.83
CA PHE A 164 -35.04 -14.80 -15.65
C PHE A 164 -36.12 -15.82 -15.27
N ILE A 165 -36.44 -15.95 -13.97
CA ILE A 165 -37.53 -16.82 -13.51
C ILE A 165 -38.88 -16.27 -13.99
N ALA A 166 -39.14 -14.96 -13.79
CA ALA A 166 -40.39 -14.33 -14.23
C ALA A 166 -40.60 -14.40 -15.76
N VAL A 167 -39.51 -14.32 -16.55
CA VAL A 167 -39.56 -14.52 -18.00
C VAL A 167 -39.87 -15.98 -18.35
N HIS A 168 -39.29 -16.96 -17.63
CA HIS A 168 -39.60 -18.38 -17.85
C HIS A 168 -41.06 -18.69 -17.53
N ASP A 169 -41.55 -18.24 -16.37
CA ASP A 169 -42.94 -18.42 -15.94
C ASP A 169 -43.90 -17.81 -16.99
N ALA A 170 -43.59 -16.63 -17.53
CA ALA A 170 -44.40 -16.00 -18.59
C ALA A 170 -44.35 -16.74 -19.95
N PHE A 171 -43.27 -17.47 -20.26
CA PHE A 171 -43.20 -18.35 -21.43
C PHE A 171 -43.98 -19.64 -21.23
N ASP A 172 -43.97 -20.21 -20.02
CA ASP A 172 -44.77 -21.39 -19.66
C ASP A 172 -46.28 -21.04 -19.69
N ASP A 173 -46.69 -19.92 -19.08
CA ASP A 173 -48.07 -19.40 -19.13
C ASP A 173 -48.54 -19.19 -20.58
N TYR A 174 -47.71 -18.59 -21.44
CA TYR A 174 -48.02 -18.41 -22.87
C TYR A 174 -48.15 -19.74 -23.62
N ALA A 175 -47.31 -20.73 -23.30
CA ALA A 175 -47.38 -22.05 -23.92
C ALA A 175 -48.67 -22.80 -23.54
N ASP A 176 -49.06 -22.75 -22.26
CA ASP A 176 -50.31 -23.32 -21.77
C ASP A 176 -51.54 -22.65 -22.41
N ASP A 177 -51.56 -21.30 -22.50
CA ASP A 177 -52.62 -20.55 -23.20
C ASP A 177 -52.69 -20.92 -24.70
N PHE A 178 -51.54 -21.04 -25.38
CA PHE A 178 -51.48 -21.42 -26.79
C PHE A 178 -51.97 -22.86 -27.03
N ASP A 179 -51.58 -23.83 -26.22
CA ASP A 179 -52.07 -25.21 -26.31
C ASP A 179 -53.57 -25.32 -26.02
N ALA A 180 -54.11 -24.45 -25.15
CA ALA A 180 -55.55 -24.32 -24.90
C ALA A 180 -56.29 -23.72 -26.12
N GLU A 181 -55.76 -22.67 -26.75
CA GLU A 181 -56.32 -22.10 -27.99
C GLU A 181 -56.32 -23.10 -29.14
N ILE A 182 -55.21 -23.83 -29.35
CA ILE A 182 -55.11 -24.90 -30.36
C ILE A 182 -56.12 -26.02 -30.08
N SER A 183 -56.31 -26.40 -28.82
CA SER A 183 -57.30 -27.41 -28.42
C SER A 183 -58.74 -26.94 -28.70
N LEU A 184 -59.06 -25.68 -28.42
CA LEU A 184 -60.35 -25.07 -28.73
C LEU A 184 -60.58 -24.97 -30.25
N PHE A 185 -59.57 -24.56 -31.02
CA PHE A 185 -59.63 -24.51 -32.48
C PHE A 185 -59.88 -25.90 -33.09
N HIS A 186 -59.21 -26.93 -32.59
CA HIS A 186 -59.45 -28.31 -33.02
C HIS A 186 -60.87 -28.79 -32.68
N ALA A 187 -61.40 -28.47 -31.49
CA ALA A 187 -62.77 -28.79 -31.12
C ALA A 187 -63.79 -28.08 -32.03
N ALA A 188 -63.64 -26.77 -32.25
CA ALA A 188 -64.51 -26.01 -33.15
C ALA A 188 -64.44 -26.53 -34.60
N THR A 189 -63.25 -26.97 -35.06
CA THR A 189 -63.08 -27.60 -36.38
C THR A 189 -63.76 -28.97 -36.46
N ALA A 190 -63.80 -29.73 -35.36
CA ALA A 190 -64.54 -31.00 -35.28
C ALA A 190 -66.05 -30.75 -35.31
N ASP A 191 -66.56 -29.86 -34.46
CA ASP A 191 -67.98 -29.45 -34.44
C ASP A 191 -68.45 -28.95 -35.82
N GLN A 192 -67.60 -28.20 -36.53
CA GLN A 192 -67.90 -27.74 -37.89
C GLN A 192 -67.97 -28.89 -38.90
N ARG A 193 -67.09 -29.90 -38.81
CA ARG A 193 -67.14 -31.10 -39.65
C ARG A 193 -68.40 -31.92 -39.38
N ASP A 194 -68.69 -32.18 -38.12
CA ASP A 194 -69.90 -32.91 -37.70
C ASP A 194 -71.18 -32.18 -38.17
N SER A 195 -71.18 -30.84 -38.16
CA SER A 195 -72.27 -30.04 -38.73
C SER A 195 -72.37 -30.13 -40.27
N PHE A 196 -71.24 -30.23 -40.98
CA PHE A 196 -71.24 -30.45 -42.44
C PHE A 196 -71.72 -31.86 -42.79
N ASP A 197 -71.27 -32.88 -42.06
CA ASP A 197 -71.68 -34.27 -42.24
C ASP A 197 -73.17 -34.44 -41.96
N ALA A 198 -73.70 -33.86 -40.86
CA ALA A 198 -75.14 -33.82 -40.59
C ALA A 198 -75.95 -33.07 -41.67
N THR A 199 -75.37 -32.02 -42.27
CA THR A 199 -76.00 -31.32 -43.41
C THR A 199 -75.99 -32.17 -44.68
N ALA A 200 -74.90 -32.91 -44.93
CA ALA A 200 -74.79 -33.83 -46.05
C ALA A 200 -75.76 -35.01 -45.92
N ASP A 201 -75.91 -35.59 -44.71
CA ASP A 201 -76.89 -36.62 -44.40
C ASP A 201 -78.33 -36.11 -44.58
N ALA A 202 -78.64 -34.90 -44.08
CA ALA A 202 -79.95 -34.28 -44.27
C ALA A 202 -80.27 -34.01 -45.74
N PHE A 203 -79.29 -33.55 -46.54
CA PHE A 203 -79.45 -33.38 -47.98
C PHE A 203 -79.57 -34.72 -48.72
N ALA A 204 -78.87 -35.76 -48.27
CA ALA A 204 -78.98 -37.11 -48.81
C ALA A 204 -80.38 -37.69 -48.57
N ALA A 205 -80.92 -37.52 -47.35
CA ALA A 205 -82.27 -37.93 -46.98
C ALA A 205 -83.35 -37.14 -47.76
N TYR A 206 -83.25 -35.81 -47.83
CA TYR A 206 -84.14 -34.98 -48.65
C TYR A 206 -84.14 -35.40 -50.12
N ARG A 207 -82.97 -35.71 -50.67
CA ARG A 207 -82.83 -36.20 -52.05
C ARG A 207 -83.43 -37.59 -52.25
N GLU A 208 -83.38 -38.45 -51.23
CA GLU A 208 -84.01 -39.78 -51.24
C GLU A 208 -85.55 -39.66 -51.17
N GLU A 209 -86.08 -38.82 -50.28
CA GLU A 209 -87.52 -38.49 -50.19
C GLU A 209 -88.03 -37.86 -51.50
N PHE A 210 -87.34 -36.84 -52.01
CA PHE A 210 -87.73 -36.16 -53.25
C PHE A 210 -87.71 -37.10 -54.47
N HIS A 211 -86.63 -37.87 -54.67
CA HIS A 211 -86.54 -38.72 -55.87
C HIS A 211 -87.22 -40.09 -55.74
N GLY A 212 -87.29 -40.66 -54.53
CA GLY A 212 -87.84 -41.99 -54.28
C GLY A 212 -89.28 -42.01 -53.79
N GLU A 213 -89.81 -40.91 -53.23
CA GLU A 213 -91.23 -40.79 -52.87
C GLU A 213 -91.95 -39.79 -53.77
N GLU A 214 -91.54 -38.51 -53.81
CA GLU A 214 -92.30 -37.47 -54.52
C GLU A 214 -92.26 -37.63 -56.05
N VAL A 215 -91.07 -37.83 -56.63
CA VAL A 215 -90.91 -38.02 -58.08
C VAL A 215 -91.45 -39.37 -58.52
N GLU A 216 -91.31 -40.43 -57.73
CA GLU A 216 -91.87 -41.75 -58.07
C GLU A 216 -93.41 -41.73 -58.03
N ALA A 217 -94.02 -41.07 -57.04
CA ALA A 217 -95.47 -40.84 -57.00
C ALA A 217 -95.97 -39.93 -58.14
N LEU A 218 -95.18 -38.94 -58.58
CA LEU A 218 -95.50 -38.13 -59.76
C LEU A 218 -95.45 -38.97 -61.05
N LEU A 219 -94.48 -39.87 -61.17
CA LEU A 219 -94.38 -40.80 -62.31
C LEU A 219 -95.55 -41.81 -62.31
N GLU A 220 -95.91 -42.36 -61.15
CA GLU A 220 -97.09 -43.23 -61.00
C GLU A 220 -98.38 -42.48 -61.39
N ALA A 221 -98.57 -41.24 -60.93
CA ALA A 221 -99.71 -40.41 -61.33
C ALA A 221 -99.73 -40.07 -62.83
N ILE A 222 -98.56 -39.95 -63.48
CA ILE A 222 -98.44 -39.76 -64.93
C ILE A 222 -98.80 -41.05 -65.68
N ASP A 223 -98.40 -42.22 -65.19
CA ASP A 223 -98.75 -43.51 -65.78
C ASP A 223 -100.24 -43.85 -65.59
N ASP A 224 -100.81 -43.58 -64.41
CA ASP A 224 -102.26 -43.66 -64.14
C ASP A 224 -103.05 -42.76 -65.10
N PHE A 225 -102.61 -41.50 -65.30
CA PHE A 225 -103.26 -40.58 -66.23
C PHE A 225 -103.11 -41.00 -67.70
N GLN A 226 -101.96 -41.59 -68.08
CA GLN A 226 -101.79 -42.20 -69.40
C GLN A 226 -102.71 -43.42 -69.58
N GLN A 227 -102.92 -44.22 -68.53
CA GLN A 227 -103.86 -45.32 -68.54
C GLN A 227 -105.31 -44.83 -68.63
N GLU A 228 -105.71 -43.79 -67.90
CA GLU A 228 -107.02 -43.16 -68.01
C GLU A 228 -107.27 -42.60 -69.42
N ILE A 229 -106.27 -41.96 -70.05
CA ILE A 229 -106.34 -41.57 -71.47
C ILE A 229 -106.46 -42.78 -72.40
N GLY A 230 -105.78 -43.89 -72.08
CA GLY A 230 -105.87 -45.15 -72.81
C GLY A 230 -107.27 -45.76 -72.75
N ASP A 231 -107.84 -45.84 -71.54
CA ASP A 231 -109.18 -46.36 -71.29
C ASP A 231 -110.26 -45.44 -71.87
N PHE A 232 -110.13 -44.12 -71.72
CA PHE A 232 -111.01 -43.14 -72.37
C PHE A 232 -110.97 -43.25 -73.90
N ARG A 233 -109.80 -43.46 -74.50
CA ARG A 233 -109.68 -43.75 -75.94
C ARG A 233 -110.32 -45.08 -76.32
N ALA A 234 -110.23 -46.10 -75.48
CA ALA A 234 -110.87 -47.40 -75.71
C ALA A 234 -112.41 -47.30 -75.58
N GLU A 235 -112.93 -46.54 -74.61
CA GLU A 235 -114.35 -46.21 -74.51
C GLU A 235 -114.82 -45.36 -75.69
N PHE A 236 -114.03 -44.38 -76.12
CA PHE A 236 -114.34 -43.57 -77.30
C PHE A 236 -114.36 -44.42 -78.57
N ALA A 237 -113.38 -45.29 -78.78
CA ALA A 237 -113.37 -46.23 -79.90
C ALA A 237 -114.54 -47.23 -79.84
N THR A 238 -114.91 -47.70 -78.65
CA THR A 238 -116.10 -48.55 -78.44
C THR A 238 -117.40 -47.79 -78.75
N THR A 239 -117.44 -46.50 -78.41
CA THR A 239 -118.57 -45.60 -78.70
C THR A 239 -118.63 -45.24 -80.19
N GLU A 240 -117.48 -45.09 -80.84
CA GLU A 240 -117.33 -44.88 -82.28
C GLU A 240 -117.76 -46.14 -83.05
N ASP A 241 -117.34 -47.34 -82.63
CA ASP A 241 -117.80 -48.62 -83.18
C ASP A 241 -119.32 -48.79 -83.00
N ALA A 242 -119.86 -48.44 -81.82
CA ALA A 242 -121.29 -48.45 -81.56
C ALA A 242 -122.06 -47.41 -82.38
N PHE A 243 -121.49 -46.23 -82.60
CA PHE A 243 -122.05 -45.17 -83.44
C PHE A 243 -121.98 -45.53 -84.92
N ALA A 244 -120.89 -46.15 -85.38
CA ALA A 244 -120.73 -46.68 -86.73
C ALA A 244 -121.70 -47.84 -86.98
N ALA A 245 -121.94 -48.70 -85.99
CA ALA A 245 -123.00 -49.71 -86.03
C ALA A 245 -124.40 -49.08 -86.12
N PHE A 246 -124.70 -48.08 -85.29
CA PHE A 246 -125.97 -47.33 -85.34
C PHE A 246 -126.16 -46.61 -86.69
N ALA A 247 -125.12 -45.95 -87.20
CA ALA A 247 -125.15 -45.27 -88.50
C ALA A 247 -125.37 -46.26 -89.65
N ARG A 248 -124.71 -47.43 -89.61
CA ARG A 248 -124.89 -48.52 -90.59
C ARG A 248 -126.33 -49.05 -90.59
N ASP A 249 -126.94 -49.23 -89.42
CA ASP A 249 -128.34 -49.69 -89.27
C ASP A 249 -129.37 -48.61 -89.65
N PHE A 250 -129.07 -47.33 -89.40
CA PHE A 250 -130.01 -46.23 -89.64
C PHE A 250 -129.97 -45.68 -91.08
N TYR A 251 -128.78 -45.59 -91.69
CA TYR A 251 -128.58 -45.03 -93.04
C TYR A 251 -128.38 -46.07 -94.13
N GLY A 252 -128.21 -47.36 -93.80
CA GLY A 252 -128.16 -48.46 -94.76
C GLY A 252 -126.84 -48.60 -95.55
N HIS A 253 -125.83 -47.80 -95.21
CA HIS A 253 -124.44 -47.93 -95.64
C HIS A 253 -123.52 -47.48 -94.51
N GLU A 254 -122.25 -47.87 -94.53
CA GLU A 254 -121.26 -47.28 -93.63
C GLU A 254 -121.12 -45.78 -93.90
N ILE A 255 -121.13 -44.98 -92.84
CA ILE A 255 -120.62 -43.61 -92.89
C ILE A 255 -119.15 -43.71 -92.48
N THR A 256 -118.27 -43.86 -93.46
CA THR A 256 -116.83 -43.69 -93.24
C THR A 256 -116.51 -42.21 -93.07
N ALA A 257 -115.48 -41.89 -92.28
CA ALA A 257 -115.10 -40.50 -91.93
C ALA A 257 -114.84 -39.59 -93.16
N GLU A 258 -114.57 -40.18 -94.32
CA GLU A 258 -114.39 -39.51 -95.61
C GLU A 258 -115.63 -38.72 -96.09
N VAL A 259 -116.84 -39.06 -95.62
CA VAL A 259 -118.10 -38.39 -96.03
C VAL A 259 -118.39 -37.13 -95.19
N VAL A 260 -117.88 -37.03 -93.96
CA VAL A 260 -118.12 -35.89 -93.06
C VAL A 260 -117.11 -34.75 -93.30
N ALA A 261 -115.97 -35.04 -93.93
CA ALA A 261 -114.98 -34.04 -94.32
C ALA A 261 -115.42 -33.11 -95.48
N ALA A 262 -116.58 -33.34 -96.09
CA ALA A 262 -117.04 -32.65 -97.30
C ALA A 262 -118.03 -31.49 -97.06
N ASP A 263 -118.36 -31.16 -95.80
CA ASP A 263 -119.31 -30.09 -95.44
C ASP A 263 -118.77 -29.19 -94.29
N ALA A 264 -117.46 -28.91 -94.33
CA ALA A 264 -116.75 -28.02 -93.41
C ALA A 264 -115.67 -27.19 -94.14
N GLU A 265 -116.08 -26.50 -95.21
CA GLU A 265 -115.26 -25.48 -95.89
C GLU A 265 -115.24 -24.17 -95.08
N ALA A 266 -114.03 -23.70 -94.77
CA ALA A 266 -113.64 -22.33 -94.39
C ALA A 266 -114.33 -21.64 -93.18
N GLU A 267 -113.54 -21.35 -92.13
CA GLU A 267 -112.93 -20.02 -91.96
C GLU A 267 -111.57 -20.13 -91.24
N PRO A 268 -110.54 -19.34 -91.61
CA PRO A 268 -109.30 -19.22 -90.85
C PRO A 268 -109.46 -18.19 -89.72
N VAL A 269 -108.89 -18.49 -88.55
CA VAL A 269 -108.69 -17.49 -87.50
C VAL A 269 -107.20 -17.21 -87.39
N GLU A 270 -106.76 -16.14 -88.04
CA GLU A 270 -105.47 -15.47 -87.80
C GLU A 270 -105.63 -14.44 -86.67
N ASP A 271 -104.50 -14.13 -86.01
CA ASP A 271 -104.23 -12.98 -85.13
C ASP A 271 -105.12 -12.80 -83.86
N GLU A 272 -104.70 -12.14 -82.77
CA GLU A 272 -103.53 -11.30 -82.43
C GLU A 272 -102.91 -11.84 -81.11
N ALA A 273 -101.59 -11.91 -80.92
CA ALA A 273 -100.69 -10.84 -80.44
C ALA A 273 -101.06 -10.32 -79.02
N ASP A 274 -100.16 -10.42 -78.04
CA ASP A 274 -99.21 -9.37 -77.57
C ASP A 274 -99.59 -9.07 -76.08
N VAL A 275 -98.76 -8.62 -75.13
CA VAL A 275 -97.39 -8.05 -75.13
C VAL A 275 -96.68 -8.40 -73.81
N ASP A 276 -95.37 -8.13 -73.76
CA ASP A 276 -94.52 -7.74 -72.63
C ASP A 276 -94.04 -8.85 -71.65
N ALA A 277 -92.73 -9.14 -71.52
CA ALA A 277 -91.56 -8.26 -71.24
C ALA A 277 -91.36 -8.01 -69.72
N GLU A 278 -90.15 -7.99 -69.14
CA GLU A 278 -88.77 -8.34 -69.56
C GLU A 278 -88.03 -8.83 -68.29
N ALA A 279 -86.85 -9.43 -68.46
CA ALA A 279 -85.65 -9.32 -67.61
C ALA A 279 -84.85 -10.63 -67.58
N GLU A 280 -83.66 -10.54 -68.14
CA GLU A 280 -82.72 -11.61 -68.46
C GLU A 280 -82.10 -12.35 -67.25
N VAL A 281 -81.51 -13.51 -67.57
CA VAL A 281 -80.64 -14.36 -66.75
C VAL A 281 -79.58 -14.95 -67.73
N PRO A 282 -78.36 -15.36 -67.33
CA PRO A 282 -77.35 -14.79 -66.40
C PRO A 282 -76.25 -14.10 -67.30
N PRO A 283 -74.90 -14.18 -67.16
CA PRO A 283 -74.02 -14.69 -66.10
C PRO A 283 -72.80 -13.82 -65.68
N ASP A 284 -72.10 -14.38 -64.70
CA ASP A 284 -70.65 -14.39 -64.44
C ASP A 284 -69.71 -14.11 -65.64
N GLU A 285 -68.63 -13.35 -65.42
CA GLU A 285 -67.37 -13.38 -66.18
C GLU A 285 -66.21 -12.72 -65.41
N ALA A 286 -64.97 -13.10 -65.73
CA ALA A 286 -63.79 -12.94 -64.86
C ALA A 286 -62.65 -12.04 -65.42
N GLY A 287 -61.61 -11.83 -64.59
CA GLY A 287 -60.30 -11.25 -64.96
C GLY A 287 -60.24 -9.71 -64.92
N GLY A 288 -59.07 -9.06 -64.75
CA GLY A 288 -57.70 -9.55 -64.53
C GLY A 288 -56.67 -8.43 -64.76
N GLU A 289 -55.41 -8.64 -64.34
CA GLU A 289 -54.21 -7.79 -64.61
C GLU A 289 -54.18 -6.41 -63.88
N SER A 290 -53.06 -5.84 -63.43
CA SER A 290 -51.62 -6.01 -63.79
C SER A 290 -50.66 -5.92 -62.57
N ALA A 291 -49.38 -6.23 -62.79
CA ALA A 291 -48.28 -6.15 -61.81
C ALA A 291 -47.35 -4.93 -62.01
N GLY A 292 -46.53 -4.63 -60.99
CA GLY A 292 -45.40 -3.68 -60.99
C GLY A 292 -45.30 -2.91 -59.66
N THR A 293 -44.45 -3.26 -58.68
CA THR A 293 -42.98 -3.08 -58.56
C THR A 293 -42.49 -1.64 -58.40
N GLU A 294 -42.53 -1.12 -57.16
CA GLU A 294 -41.59 -0.15 -56.54
C GLU A 294 -41.58 -0.53 -55.03
N ASP A 295 -40.59 -1.23 -54.47
CA ASP A 295 -39.20 -0.90 -54.10
C ASP A 295 -39.03 0.11 -52.93
N GLU A 296 -38.15 -0.30 -52.00
CA GLU A 296 -37.50 0.37 -50.84
C GLU A 296 -38.13 1.62 -50.17
N GLU A 297 -38.33 1.55 -48.84
CA GLU A 297 -37.63 2.42 -47.87
C GLU A 297 -37.56 1.72 -46.49
N THR A 298 -36.37 1.23 -46.10
CA THR A 298 -36.04 0.86 -44.72
C THR A 298 -35.03 1.85 -44.18
N GLU A 299 -35.35 2.56 -43.09
CA GLU A 299 -34.41 3.48 -42.44
C GLU A 299 -33.18 2.73 -41.89
N PRO A 300 -31.94 3.12 -42.27
CA PRO A 300 -30.76 2.73 -41.53
C PRO A 300 -30.49 3.73 -40.40
N VAL A 301 -30.46 3.24 -39.16
CA VAL A 301 -29.93 4.00 -38.02
C VAL A 301 -28.41 4.07 -38.17
N GLU A 302 -27.87 5.25 -38.49
CA GLU A 302 -26.42 5.44 -38.55
C GLU A 302 -25.80 5.48 -37.16
N VAL A 303 -24.71 4.72 -37.01
CA VAL A 303 -23.89 4.65 -35.78
C VAL A 303 -22.78 5.69 -35.90
N GLU A 304 -22.89 6.81 -35.17
CA GLU A 304 -21.86 7.84 -35.16
C GLU A 304 -20.77 7.54 -34.11
N THR A 305 -19.58 7.13 -34.57
CA THR A 305 -18.41 6.91 -33.70
C THR A 305 -17.41 8.07 -33.76
N THR A 306 -17.27 8.77 -32.63
CA THR A 306 -16.03 9.37 -32.08
C THR A 306 -15.07 10.14 -33.02
N ALA A 307 -15.01 11.47 -32.84
CA ALA A 307 -13.75 12.20 -32.66
C ALA A 307 -13.99 13.64 -32.16
N PRO A 308 -13.27 14.10 -31.12
CA PRO A 308 -13.01 15.52 -30.92
C PRO A 308 -11.50 15.83 -31.00
N ASP A 309 -11.12 16.59 -32.03
CA ASP A 309 -9.82 17.28 -32.10
C ASP A 309 -9.74 18.37 -31.03
N ALA A 310 -8.65 18.41 -30.27
CA ALA A 310 -8.40 19.41 -29.22
C ALA A 310 -6.93 19.88 -29.21
N GLU A 311 -6.58 20.72 -30.19
CA GLU A 311 -5.29 21.44 -30.23
C GLU A 311 -5.38 22.78 -29.47
N SER A 312 -4.73 22.89 -28.29
CA SER A 312 -3.90 24.05 -27.87
C SER A 312 -3.55 24.05 -26.37
N SER A 313 -2.25 23.94 -26.11
CA SER A 313 -1.41 24.12 -24.90
C SER A 313 -1.74 25.32 -23.97
N PRO A 314 -1.05 25.52 -22.80
CA PRO A 314 0.10 24.78 -22.25
C PRO A 314 0.05 24.47 -20.73
N VAL A 315 0.95 23.58 -20.25
CA VAL A 315 1.55 23.71 -18.90
C VAL A 315 2.97 23.14 -18.85
N ASP A 316 3.71 23.62 -17.86
CA ASP A 316 5.15 23.46 -17.61
C ASP A 316 5.37 22.50 -16.43
N ALA A 317 6.26 21.50 -16.57
CA ALA A 317 6.90 20.79 -15.46
C ALA A 317 8.07 19.93 -15.96
N THR A 318 9.20 20.08 -15.30
CA THR A 318 10.36 19.19 -15.37
C THR A 318 10.13 17.97 -14.49
N ASP A 319 10.61 16.78 -14.90
CA ASP A 319 11.14 15.81 -13.94
C ASP A 319 12.17 14.86 -14.58
N GLU A 320 13.06 14.33 -13.74
CA GLU A 320 14.22 13.51 -14.09
C GLU A 320 13.84 12.03 -14.22
N ALA A 321 14.47 11.30 -15.15
CA ALA A 321 14.29 9.87 -15.31
C ALA A 321 15.46 9.08 -14.69
N GLU A 322 15.38 8.85 -13.38
CA GLU A 322 16.19 7.82 -12.70
C GLU A 322 15.63 6.42 -12.99
N ALA A 323 16.52 5.46 -13.21
CA ALA A 323 16.16 4.11 -13.62
C ALA A 323 15.95 3.20 -12.39
N GLY A 324 14.73 2.72 -12.18
CA GLY A 324 14.42 1.61 -11.29
C GLY A 324 13.93 0.42 -12.10
N ASP A 325 14.83 -0.51 -12.42
CA ASP A 325 14.47 -1.76 -13.09
C ASP A 325 13.91 -2.76 -12.07
N ALA A 326 12.90 -3.54 -12.46
CA ALA A 326 12.18 -4.43 -11.57
C ALA A 326 12.69 -5.88 -11.69
N GLU A 327 12.75 -6.58 -10.56
CA GLU A 327 13.41 -7.89 -10.45
C GLU A 327 12.73 -8.99 -11.29
N GLU A 328 13.49 -9.61 -12.20
CA GLU A 328 13.24 -10.98 -12.70
C GLU A 328 14.14 -11.96 -11.94
N GLU A 329 13.55 -12.98 -11.32
CA GLU A 329 14.31 -14.10 -10.76
C GLU A 329 15.08 -14.83 -11.87
N THR A 330 16.38 -14.58 -11.92
CA THR A 330 17.33 -15.38 -12.70
C THR A 330 18.37 -15.95 -11.75
N GLU A 331 18.76 -17.21 -11.98
CA GLU A 331 19.84 -17.85 -11.21
C GLU A 331 21.16 -17.12 -11.53
N GLU A 332 21.51 -16.11 -10.73
CA GLU A 332 22.70 -15.29 -10.95
C GLU A 332 23.96 -16.17 -10.90
N ALA A 333 24.57 -16.36 -12.08
CA ALA A 333 25.92 -16.86 -12.17
C ALA A 333 26.84 -15.87 -11.45
N ALA A 334 27.60 -16.35 -10.46
CA ALA A 334 28.44 -15.52 -9.62
C ALA A 334 29.31 -14.56 -10.47
N PRO A 335 29.33 -13.24 -10.17
CA PRO A 335 30.07 -12.27 -10.96
C PRO A 335 31.56 -12.61 -10.97
N GLU A 336 32.14 -12.71 -12.18
CA GLU A 336 33.45 -13.36 -12.45
C GLU A 336 34.65 -12.78 -11.68
N ASP A 337 34.51 -11.59 -11.07
CA ASP A 337 35.54 -10.86 -10.32
C ASP A 337 35.20 -10.64 -8.82
N MET A 338 34.28 -11.40 -8.21
CA MET A 338 33.97 -11.28 -6.76
C MET A 338 33.92 -12.61 -6.00
N VAL A 339 34.20 -12.54 -4.69
CA VAL A 339 34.12 -13.66 -3.74
C VAL A 339 32.93 -13.49 -2.80
N GLU A 340 32.14 -14.56 -2.64
CA GLU A 340 31.01 -14.62 -1.72
C GLU A 340 31.49 -14.78 -0.26
N CYS A 341 31.06 -13.90 0.65
CA CYS A 341 31.29 -14.09 2.08
C CYS A 341 30.29 -15.10 2.63
N ARG A 342 30.77 -16.20 3.21
CA ARG A 342 29.93 -17.29 3.75
C ARG A 342 29.09 -16.93 4.97
N VAL A 343 29.31 -15.76 5.58
CA VAL A 343 28.55 -15.29 6.75
C VAL A 343 27.32 -14.46 6.36
N CYS A 344 27.48 -13.52 5.42
CA CYS A 344 26.39 -12.64 4.96
C CYS A 344 25.81 -12.99 3.59
N SER A 345 26.44 -13.92 2.85
CA SER A 345 26.10 -14.29 1.46
C SER A 345 26.18 -13.13 0.45
N GLU A 346 26.90 -12.07 0.80
CA GLU A 346 27.17 -10.92 -0.09
C GLU A 346 28.50 -11.11 -0.84
N TYR A 347 28.59 -10.52 -2.03
CA TYR A 347 29.78 -10.58 -2.89
C TYR A 347 30.72 -9.39 -2.68
N TYR A 348 32.02 -9.67 -2.53
CA TYR A 348 33.06 -8.69 -2.29
C TYR A 348 34.23 -8.85 -3.26
N GLN A 349 34.88 -7.74 -3.62
CA GLN A 349 36.15 -7.78 -4.39
C GLN A 349 37.31 -8.38 -3.58
N ALA A 350 37.23 -8.34 -2.25
CA ALA A 350 38.10 -9.08 -1.34
C ALA A 350 37.44 -9.20 0.04
N ILE A 351 37.44 -10.40 0.61
CA ILE A 351 37.13 -10.60 2.03
C ILE A 351 38.34 -10.14 2.84
N THR A 352 38.14 -9.13 3.68
CA THR A 352 39.22 -8.48 4.45
C THR A 352 38.94 -8.53 5.93
N GLU A 353 39.98 -8.48 6.76
CA GLU A 353 39.87 -8.50 8.22
C GLU A 353 38.87 -7.45 8.78
N PRO A 354 38.78 -6.20 8.27
CA PRO A 354 37.75 -5.26 8.73
C PRO A 354 36.30 -5.67 8.44
N HIS A 355 36.05 -6.48 7.40
CA HIS A 355 34.72 -7.03 7.11
C HIS A 355 34.42 -8.25 7.99
N LEU A 356 35.40 -9.14 8.22
CA LEU A 356 35.21 -10.26 9.13
C LEU A 356 35.02 -9.78 10.59
N GLN A 357 35.62 -8.64 10.97
CA GLN A 357 35.34 -7.95 12.23
C GLN A 357 33.89 -7.45 12.37
N THR A 358 33.14 -7.19 11.29
CA THR A 358 31.69 -6.91 11.42
C THR A 358 30.86 -8.17 11.70
N HIS A 359 31.48 -9.34 11.66
CA HIS A 359 30.91 -10.64 11.99
C HIS A 359 31.54 -11.26 13.27
N ASP A 360 32.29 -10.46 14.05
CA ASP A 360 32.99 -10.89 15.28
C ASP A 360 33.96 -12.09 15.08
N ILE A 361 34.49 -12.28 13.87
CA ILE A 361 35.43 -13.37 13.53
C ILE A 361 36.71 -12.84 12.87
N THR A 362 37.81 -13.57 13.04
CA THR A 362 39.11 -13.29 12.37
C THR A 362 39.25 -14.05 11.05
N ILE A 363 40.19 -13.64 10.18
CA ILE A 363 40.58 -14.43 8.99
C ILE A 363 40.95 -15.89 9.34
N GLN A 364 41.55 -16.11 10.51
CA GLN A 364 41.95 -17.44 10.97
C GLN A 364 40.72 -18.31 11.26
N GLU A 365 39.76 -17.78 12.04
CA GLU A 365 38.52 -18.49 12.39
C GLU A 365 37.63 -18.72 11.17
N TYR A 366 37.54 -17.76 10.25
CA TYR A 366 36.81 -17.92 8.98
C TYR A 366 37.37 -19.09 8.14
N ARG A 367 38.70 -19.28 8.12
CA ARG A 367 39.34 -20.42 7.44
C ARG A 367 39.19 -21.73 8.20
N ASP A 368 39.21 -21.70 9.52
CA ASP A 368 39.00 -22.89 10.35
C ASP A 368 37.55 -23.40 10.28
N GLU A 369 36.56 -22.50 10.14
CA GLU A 369 35.13 -22.85 10.05
C GLU A 369 34.69 -23.26 8.64
N TYR A 370 35.05 -22.49 7.61
CA TYR A 370 34.55 -22.68 6.25
C TYR A 370 35.54 -23.43 5.33
N GLY A 371 36.84 -23.44 5.66
CA GLY A 371 37.88 -24.19 4.95
C GLY A 371 39.11 -23.33 4.58
N GLU A 372 40.32 -23.89 4.73
CA GLU A 372 41.58 -23.19 4.45
C GLU A 372 41.74 -22.81 2.96
N ASP A 373 41.12 -23.60 2.07
CA ASP A 373 41.11 -23.41 0.61
C ASP A 373 40.09 -22.36 0.11
N ILE A 374 39.41 -21.62 0.99
CA ILE A 374 38.43 -20.61 0.56
C ILE A 374 39.13 -19.35 0.04
N PRO A 375 38.77 -18.88 -1.18
CA PRO A 375 39.33 -17.67 -1.75
C PRO A 375 38.90 -16.45 -0.95
N LEU A 376 39.87 -15.64 -0.49
CA LEU A 376 39.60 -14.33 0.09
C LEU A 376 39.66 -13.23 -0.96
N ARG A 377 40.15 -13.56 -2.17
CA ARG A 377 40.22 -12.71 -3.36
C ARG A 377 39.89 -13.54 -4.61
N PRO A 378 39.40 -12.93 -5.70
CA PRO A 378 39.20 -13.63 -6.97
C PRO A 378 40.48 -14.33 -7.47
N ASP A 379 41.63 -13.69 -7.31
CA ASP A 379 42.95 -14.24 -7.67
C ASP A 379 43.35 -15.52 -6.89
N ASP A 380 42.69 -15.82 -5.76
CA ASP A 380 42.98 -17.01 -4.95
C ASP A 380 42.32 -18.30 -5.54
N GLN A 381 41.48 -18.19 -6.58
CA GLN A 381 40.74 -19.32 -7.20
C GLN A 381 41.54 -20.12 -8.27
N ALA A 382 42.88 -20.09 -8.23
CA ALA A 382 43.76 -20.56 -9.31
C ALA A 382 44.36 -21.98 -9.13
#